data_AF-A0A7X3KYU8-F1
#
_entry.id   AF-A0A7X3KYU8-F1
#
_cell.length_a   1.000
_cell.length_b   1.000
_cell.length_c   1.000
_cell.angle_alpha   90.00
_cell.angle_beta   90.00
_cell.angle_gamma   90.00
#
_symmetry.space_group_name_H-M   'P 1'
#
loop_
_entity.id
_entity.type
_entity.pdbx_description
1 polymer ?
#
loop_
_entity_poly.entity_id
_entity_poly.type
_entity_poly.pdbx_seq_one_letter_code
_entity_poly.pdbx_strand_id
1 'polypeptide(L)'
;MLAATFAAFLPVLASLGGCMASTPLYDKQFGDAVRTVRAMQTLNPDASNPANPGASVDGRTATAAMDRYNGSFRAPQGDANGYTVGVGSANGGGSSGLNSMGR
;
A
#
# COMPACT_ATOMS: atom_id res chain seq x y z
N MET A 1 37.33 -45.96 -8.65
CA MET A 1 36.26 -45.35 -7.81
C MET A 1 36.60 -43.94 -7.31
N LEU A 2 37.83 -43.66 -6.89
CA LEU A 2 38.24 -42.33 -6.36
C LEU A 2 38.13 -41.17 -7.37
N ALA A 3 38.35 -41.42 -8.67
CA ALA A 3 38.31 -40.39 -9.72
C ALA A 3 36.90 -39.85 -10.03
N ALA A 4 35.86 -40.67 -9.84
CA ALA A 4 34.47 -40.25 -10.09
C ALA A 4 33.97 -39.26 -9.04
N THR A 5 34.46 -39.38 -7.80
CA THR A 5 34.08 -38.49 -6.69
C THR A 5 34.67 -37.09 -6.85
N PHE A 6 35.90 -36.96 -7.39
CA PHE A 6 36.51 -35.65 -7.67
C PHE A 6 35.83 -34.91 -8.84
N ALA A 7 35.34 -35.64 -9.84
CA ALA A 7 34.65 -35.05 -11.00
C ALA A 7 33.32 -34.39 -10.64
N ALA A 8 32.64 -34.87 -9.60
CA ALA A 8 31.37 -34.29 -9.13
C ALA A 8 31.54 -33.04 -8.25
N PHE A 9 32.72 -32.84 -7.64
CA PHE A 9 32.98 -31.69 -6.76
C PHE A 9 33.28 -30.40 -7.54
N LEU A 10 33.96 -30.48 -8.69
CA LEU A 10 34.28 -29.31 -9.52
C LEU A 10 33.05 -28.48 -9.95
N PRO A 11 31.94 -29.06 -10.47
CA PRO A 11 30.78 -28.26 -10.86
C PRO A 11 30.07 -27.64 -9.65
N VAL A 12 30.09 -28.28 -8.48
CA VAL A 12 29.51 -27.75 -7.24
C VAL A 12 30.27 -26.51 -6.76
N LEU A 13 31.61 -26.55 -6.74
CA LEU A 13 32.40 -25.38 -6.37
C LEU A 13 32.29 -24.23 -7.38
N ALA A 14 32.19 -24.54 -8.68
CA ALA A 14 31.97 -23.54 -9.72
C ALA A 14 30.59 -22.86 -9.58
N SER A 15 29.56 -23.61 -9.20
CA SER A 15 28.22 -23.06 -8.96
C SER A 15 28.17 -22.11 -7.74
N LEU A 16 28.94 -22.37 -6.68
CA LEU A 16 29.08 -21.46 -5.54
C LEU A 16 29.88 -20.19 -5.88
N GLY A 17 30.90 -20.31 -6.74
CA GLY A 17 31.68 -19.16 -7.22
C GLY A 17 30.86 -18.15 -8.01
N GLY A 18 29.84 -18.62 -8.75
CA GLY A 18 28.87 -17.76 -9.44
C GLY A 18 28.04 -16.88 -8.50
N CYS A 19 27.74 -17.33 -7.28
CA CYS A 19 27.07 -16.50 -6.27
C CYS A 19 27.96 -15.36 -5.76
N MET A 20 29.27 -15.56 -5.63
CA MET A 20 30.24 -14.53 -5.19
C MET A 20 30.68 -13.60 -6.31
N ALA A 21 30.78 -14.09 -7.56
CA ALA A 21 31.21 -13.32 -8.74
C ALA A 21 30.21 -12.23 -9.18
N SER A 22 29.04 -12.17 -8.57
CA SER A 22 28.09 -11.06 -8.70
C SER A 22 28.63 -9.74 -8.10
N THR A 23 29.53 -9.82 -7.11
CA THR A 23 30.00 -8.66 -6.33
C THR A 23 30.68 -7.53 -7.13
N PRO A 24 31.62 -7.74 -8.06
CA PRO A 24 32.34 -6.61 -8.68
C PRO A 24 31.50 -5.80 -9.67
N LEU A 25 30.39 -6.35 -10.18
CA LEU A 25 29.45 -5.61 -11.04
C LEU A 25 28.32 -4.96 -10.22
N TYR A 26 27.79 -5.68 -9.22
CA TYR A 26 26.74 -5.13 -8.33
C TYR A 26 27.26 -4.03 -7.41
N ASP A 27 28.48 -4.14 -6.88
CA ASP A 27 29.06 -3.13 -5.97
C ASP A 27 29.25 -1.77 -6.67
N LYS A 28 29.63 -1.78 -7.96
CA LYS A 28 29.78 -0.56 -8.78
C LYS A 28 28.47 0.21 -8.95
N GLN A 29 27.34 -0.47 -9.02
CA GLN A 29 26.01 0.12 -9.24
C GLN A 29 25.14 0.16 -7.99
N PHE A 30 25.61 -0.34 -6.84
CA PHE A 30 24.84 -0.39 -5.60
C PHE A 30 24.40 1.00 -5.15
N GLY A 31 25.29 1.99 -5.29
CA GLY A 31 24.97 3.39 -5.02
C GLY A 31 23.77 3.88 -5.83
N ASP A 32 23.78 3.65 -7.14
CA ASP A 32 22.70 4.06 -8.04
C ASP A 32 21.40 3.33 -7.70
N ALA A 33 21.45 2.01 -7.47
CA ALA A 33 20.28 1.23 -7.06
C ALA A 33 19.64 1.78 -5.77
N VAL A 34 20.45 2.12 -4.75
CA VAL A 34 19.95 2.71 -3.51
C VAL A 34 19.37 4.10 -3.75
N ARG A 35 19.97 4.92 -4.61
CA ARG A 35 19.42 6.25 -4.95
C ARG A 35 18.09 6.13 -5.67
N THR A 36 17.94 5.19 -6.61
CA THR A 36 16.68 4.91 -7.29
C THR A 36 15.60 4.44 -6.32
N VAL A 37 15.91 3.46 -5.46
CA VAL A 37 14.95 2.96 -4.46
C VAL A 37 14.54 4.07 -3.49
N ARG A 38 15.50 4.89 -3.02
CA ARG A 38 15.19 6.03 -2.17
C ARG A 38 14.28 7.04 -2.88
N ALA A 39 14.52 7.34 -4.15
CA ALA A 39 13.66 8.23 -4.92
C ALA A 39 12.22 7.67 -5.03
N MET A 40 12.07 6.35 -5.22
CA MET A 40 10.74 5.72 -5.25
C MET A 40 10.06 5.64 -3.87
N GLN A 41 10.83 5.61 -2.78
CA GLN A 41 10.30 5.56 -1.41
C GLN A 41 10.09 6.95 -0.79
N THR A 42 10.65 8.01 -1.39
CA THR A 42 10.51 9.37 -0.88
C THR A 42 9.14 9.92 -1.26
N LEU A 43 8.24 9.99 -0.28
CA LEU A 43 6.86 10.46 -0.48
C LEU A 43 6.79 11.94 -0.88
N ASN A 44 7.65 12.78 -0.31
CA ASN A 44 7.73 14.20 -0.66
C ASN A 44 9.18 14.68 -0.59
N PRO A 45 9.85 14.96 -1.72
CA PRO A 45 11.20 15.48 -1.73
C PRO A 45 11.30 16.91 -1.17
N ASP A 46 10.24 17.71 -1.24
CA ASP A 46 10.18 19.11 -0.80
C ASP A 46 9.48 19.27 0.56
N ALA A 47 9.62 18.28 1.44
CA ALA A 47 8.96 18.28 2.76
C ALA A 47 9.36 19.47 3.66
N SER A 48 10.48 20.15 3.39
CA SER A 48 10.93 21.33 4.12
C SER A 48 10.16 22.61 3.78
N ASN A 49 9.55 22.71 2.60
CA ASN A 49 8.73 23.85 2.18
C ASN A 49 7.42 23.37 1.54
N PRO A 50 6.50 22.80 2.33
CA PRO A 50 5.28 22.22 1.81
C PRO A 50 4.37 23.29 1.21
N ALA A 51 3.94 23.09 -0.04
CA ALA A 51 2.99 23.98 -0.71
C ALA A 51 1.63 24.07 0.02
N ASN A 52 1.28 23.05 0.80
CA ASN A 52 0.09 23.05 1.67
C ASN A 52 0.42 22.42 3.04
N PRO A 53 0.66 23.23 4.09
CA PRO A 53 0.97 22.74 5.43
C PRO A 53 -0.16 21.91 6.08
N GLY A 54 -1.40 22.07 5.62
CA GLY A 54 -2.59 21.43 6.19
C GLY A 54 -2.87 20.01 5.68
N ALA A 55 -2.08 19.49 4.73
CA ALA A 55 -2.29 18.15 4.17
C ALA A 55 -1.78 17.01 5.07
N SER A 56 -1.25 17.32 6.26
CA SER A 56 -0.82 16.32 7.24
C SER A 56 -2.01 15.82 8.07
N VAL A 57 -2.07 14.52 8.32
CA VAL A 57 -3.07 13.90 9.20
C VAL A 57 -2.59 14.05 10.64
N ASP A 58 -3.44 14.58 11.53
CA ASP A 58 -3.13 14.63 12.96
C ASP A 58 -3.18 13.24 13.60
N GLY A 59 -2.43 13.03 14.68
CA GLY A 59 -2.32 11.72 15.33
C GLY A 59 -3.66 11.15 15.82
N ARG A 60 -4.61 11.98 16.25
CA ARG A 60 -5.92 11.50 16.71
C ARG A 60 -6.76 11.02 15.54
N THR A 61 -6.77 11.76 14.43
CA THR A 61 -7.45 11.34 13.20
C THR A 61 -6.82 10.07 12.63
N ALA A 62 -5.49 9.93 12.69
CA ALA A 62 -4.80 8.71 12.28
C ALA A 62 -5.23 7.50 13.13
N THR A 63 -5.26 7.64 14.46
CA THR A 63 -5.73 6.56 15.36
C THR A 63 -7.18 6.19 15.07
N ALA A 64 -8.07 7.18 14.95
CA ALA A 64 -9.47 6.94 14.65
C ALA A 64 -9.67 6.25 13.29
N ALA A 65 -8.85 6.57 12.29
CA ALA A 65 -8.88 5.89 11.00
C ALA A 65 -8.47 4.41 11.12
N MET A 66 -7.41 4.11 11.89
CA MET A 66 -6.98 2.73 12.14
C MET A 66 -8.01 1.94 12.96
N ASP A 67 -8.65 2.57 13.94
CA ASP A 67 -9.72 1.95 14.73
C ASP A 67 -10.93 1.61 13.87
N ARG A 68 -11.34 2.51 12.96
CA ARG A 68 -12.41 2.24 11.99
C ARG A 68 -12.04 1.12 11.02
N TYR A 69 -10.80 1.12 10.52
CA TYR A 69 -10.31 0.05 9.65
C TYR A 69 -10.39 -1.30 10.36
N ASN A 70 -9.87 -1.39 11.59
CA ASN A 70 -9.95 -2.61 12.41
C ASN A 70 -11.39 -3.01 12.72
N GLY A 71 -12.26 -2.05 13.01
CA GLY A 71 -13.68 -2.26 13.29
C GLY A 71 -14.46 -2.77 12.09
N SER A 72 -14.10 -2.36 10.87
CA SER A 72 -14.78 -2.77 9.63
C SER A 72 -14.77 -4.29 9.39
N PHE A 73 -13.77 -5.00 9.91
CA PHE A 73 -13.71 -6.47 9.83
C PHE A 73 -14.63 -7.18 10.82
N ARG A 74 -15.03 -6.50 11.91
CA ARG A 74 -15.93 -7.04 12.94
C ARG A 74 -17.39 -6.68 12.68
N ALA A 75 -17.60 -5.48 12.14
CA ALA A 75 -18.90 -4.96 11.75
C ALA A 75 -18.75 -4.32 10.37
N PRO A 76 -18.97 -5.09 9.28
CA PRO A 76 -19.03 -4.53 7.94
C PRO A 76 -19.98 -3.33 7.95
N GLN A 77 -19.49 -2.17 7.52
CA GLN A 77 -20.33 -0.99 7.45
C GLN A 77 -21.47 -1.32 6.49
N GLY A 78 -22.71 -1.37 6.99
CA GLY A 78 -23.88 -1.61 6.14
C GLY A 78 -23.90 -0.56 5.03
N ASP A 79 -24.25 -0.98 3.82
CA ASP A 79 -24.30 -0.11 2.64
C ASP A 79 -25.09 1.17 2.98
N ALA A 80 -24.40 2.29 3.13
CA ALA A 80 -25.03 3.59 3.32
C ALA A 80 -25.84 4.02 2.08
N ASN A 81 -25.67 3.30 0.97
CA ASN A 81 -26.40 3.43 -0.27
C ASN A 81 -27.28 2.19 -0.48
N GLY A 82 -28.28 2.03 0.38
CA GLY A 82 -29.53 1.40 -0.02
C GLY A 82 -30.24 2.28 -1.05
N TYR A 83 -29.71 2.37 -2.28
CA TYR A 83 -30.45 2.95 -3.39
C TYR A 83 -31.64 2.03 -3.65
N THR A 84 -32.76 2.31 -3.00
CA THR A 84 -34.07 1.83 -3.39
C THR A 84 -34.45 2.51 -4.70
N VAL A 85 -33.82 2.08 -5.80
CA VAL A 85 -34.38 2.31 -7.14
C VAL A 85 -35.63 1.44 -7.22
N GLY A 86 -36.73 1.98 -6.72
CA GLY A 86 -38.05 1.37 -6.74
C GLY A 86 -38.57 1.27 -8.17
N VAL A 87 -38.20 0.21 -8.88
CA VAL A 87 -38.91 -0.21 -10.09
C VAL A 87 -40.09 -1.05 -9.64
N GLY A 88 -41.28 -0.42 -9.62
CA GLY A 88 -42.57 -1.10 -9.64
C GLY A 88 -43.31 -1.19 -8.31
N SER A 89 -43.97 -0.09 -7.91
CA SER A 89 -45.36 -0.14 -7.46
C SER A 89 -45.91 1.28 -7.36
N ALA A 90 -46.61 1.72 -8.41
CA ALA A 90 -47.48 2.88 -8.33
C ALA A 90 -48.55 2.60 -7.27
N ASN A 91 -48.55 3.35 -6.16
CA ASN A 91 -49.74 3.70 -5.37
C ASN A 91 -49.37 4.65 -4.20
N GLY A 92 -49.69 5.93 -4.38
CA GLY A 92 -50.20 6.84 -3.35
C GLY A 92 -49.28 7.30 -2.22
N GLY A 93 -49.07 8.63 -2.13
CA GLY A 93 -48.82 9.32 -0.86
C GLY A 93 -47.57 10.18 -0.84
N GLY A 94 -47.73 11.49 -1.05
CA GLY A 94 -46.63 12.44 -1.20
C GLY A 94 -45.85 12.76 0.08
N SER A 95 -44.60 13.20 -0.11
CA SER A 95 -43.75 13.78 0.91
C SER A 95 -43.54 15.28 0.63
N SER A 96 -44.51 16.09 1.02
CA SER A 96 -44.28 17.49 1.37
C SER A 96 -43.85 17.54 2.83
N GLY A 97 -42.63 17.99 3.11
CA GLY A 97 -42.11 18.06 4.47
C GLY A 97 -40.82 18.87 4.57
N LEU A 98 -40.88 20.11 4.12
CA LEU A 98 -39.81 21.10 4.21
C LEU A 98 -39.73 21.61 5.66
N ASN A 99 -39.03 20.89 6.54
CA ASN A 99 -38.80 21.36 7.91
C ASN A 99 -37.60 22.31 7.93
N SER A 100 -37.82 23.51 7.39
CA SER A 100 -36.99 24.70 7.63
C SER A 100 -37.79 25.65 8.52
N MET A 101 -37.76 25.44 9.84
CA MET A 101 -38.14 26.49 10.79
C MET A 101 -37.32 26.33 12.07
N GLY A 102 -36.64 27.42 12.42
CA GLY A 102 -35.54 27.44 13.38
C GLY A 102 -35.93 27.33 14.85
N ARG A 103 -34.91 26.97 15.63
CA ARG A 103 -34.35 27.72 16.75
C ARG A 103 -32.96 27.18 17.04
#